data_AF-A0A511YGE4-F1
#
_entry.id   AF-A0A511YGE4-F1
#
_cell.length_a   1.000
_cell.length_b   1.000
_cell.length_c   1.000
_cell.angle_alpha   90.00
_cell.angle_beta   90.00
_cell.angle_gamma   90.00
#
_symmetry.space_group_name_H-M   'P 1'
#
loop_
_entity.id
_entity.type
_entity.pdbx_description
1 polymer ?
#
loop_
_entity_poly.entity_id
_entity_poly.type
_entity_poly.pdbx_seq_one_letter_code
_entity_poly.pdbx_strand_id
1 'polypeptide(L)'
;MDKKYCEDIKISTTTLHKRIVAIANSISEPLIPYYQTYELDEMRVCIRKKSNVMWLVYAINKSTKEIAGFYIGRRNNKTLNAVIKTLINSKTKKIYTDKLRNYQYLIPKEIHSTKKIRNQRNRKEKP
;
A
#
# COMPACT_ATOMS: atom_id res chain seq x y z
N MET A 1 -12.82 -5.51 16.65
CA MET A 1 -11.63 -5.60 17.51
C MET A 1 -11.81 -6.82 18.36
N ASP A 2 -10.85 -7.75 18.33
CA ASP A 2 -10.99 -9.01 19.05
C ASP A 2 -10.93 -8.75 20.56
N LYS A 3 -11.87 -9.30 21.34
CA LYS A 3 -11.93 -9.09 22.80
C LYS A 3 -10.66 -9.61 23.48
N LYS A 4 -10.09 -10.68 22.91
CA LYS A 4 -8.88 -11.35 23.40
C LYS A 4 -7.68 -10.41 23.59
N TYR A 5 -7.42 -9.51 22.64
CA TYR A 5 -6.28 -8.59 22.74
C TYR A 5 -6.45 -7.57 23.87
N CYS A 6 -7.69 -7.12 24.13
CA CYS A 6 -7.97 -6.15 25.19
C CYS A 6 -7.83 -6.75 26.59
N GLU A 7 -8.06 -8.06 26.72
CA GLU A 7 -7.86 -8.83 27.96
C GLU A 7 -6.38 -8.89 28.33
N ASP A 8 -5.49 -9.12 27.36
CA ASP A 8 -4.04 -9.23 27.59
C ASP A 8 -3.41 -7.93 28.12
N ILE A 9 -3.90 -6.77 27.65
CA ILE A 9 -3.39 -5.44 28.04
C ILE A 9 -4.30 -4.70 29.04
N LYS A 10 -5.32 -5.36 29.60
CA LYS A 10 -6.25 -4.84 30.63
C LYS A 10 -6.86 -3.46 30.31
N ILE A 11 -7.25 -3.23 29.06
CA ILE A 11 -7.95 -1.99 28.65
C ILE A 11 -9.28 -2.32 27.96
N SER A 12 -10.27 -1.45 28.08
CA SER A 12 -11.54 -1.66 27.37
C SER A 12 -11.40 -1.46 25.86
N THR A 13 -12.19 -2.18 25.08
CA THR A 13 -12.24 -2.08 23.62
C THR A 13 -12.57 -0.64 23.15
N THR A 14 -13.43 0.07 23.89
CA THR A 14 -13.78 1.46 23.61
C THR A 14 -12.60 2.40 23.82
N THR A 15 -11.80 2.18 24.88
CA THR A 15 -10.61 2.99 25.15
C THR A 15 -9.53 2.72 24.12
N LEU A 16 -9.30 1.46 23.75
CA LEU A 16 -8.37 1.10 22.69
C LEU A 16 -8.78 1.73 21.35
N HIS A 17 -10.06 1.66 20.99
CA HIS A 17 -10.58 2.29 19.77
C HIS A 17 -10.34 3.81 19.76
N LYS A 18 -10.67 4.51 20.86
CA LYS A 18 -10.41 5.96 21.01
C LYS A 18 -8.93 6.29 20.81
N ARG A 19 -8.02 5.48 21.35
CA ARG A 19 -6.57 5.65 21.18
C ARG A 19 -6.13 5.46 19.73
N ILE A 20 -6.61 4.42 19.04
CA ILE A 20 -6.29 4.23 17.62
C ILE A 20 -6.76 5.42 16.78
N VAL A 21 -7.99 5.90 17.02
CA VAL A 21 -8.52 7.08 16.31
C VAL A 21 -7.69 8.33 16.61
N ALA A 22 -7.29 8.54 17.86
CA ALA A 22 -6.43 9.66 18.23
C ALA A 22 -5.06 9.61 17.51
N ILE A 23 -4.42 8.43 17.48
CA ILE A 23 -3.16 8.24 16.75
C ILE A 23 -3.38 8.48 15.25
N ALA A 24 -4.43 7.91 14.67
CA ALA A 24 -4.75 8.10 13.26
C ALA A 24 -4.93 9.58 12.89
N ASN A 25 -5.60 10.36 13.74
CA ASN A 25 -5.80 11.79 13.52
C ASN A 25 -4.52 12.62 13.66
N SER A 26 -3.50 12.11 14.38
CA SER A 26 -2.20 12.78 14.51
C SER A 26 -1.20 12.43 13.41
N ILE A 27 -1.47 11.42 12.59
CA ILE A 27 -0.58 11.02 11.50
C ILE A 27 -0.74 12.00 10.34
N SER A 28 0.35 12.67 9.97
CA SER A 28 0.42 13.46 8.73
C SER A 28 0.72 12.57 7.53
N GLU A 29 0.19 12.93 6.36
CA GLU A 29 0.57 12.26 5.11
C GLU A 29 2.06 12.47 4.82
N PRO A 30 2.80 11.42 4.40
CA PRO A 30 4.22 11.55 4.07
C PRO A 30 4.41 12.38 2.80
N LEU A 31 5.44 13.22 2.80
CA LEU A 31 5.85 13.93 1.59
C LEU A 31 6.41 12.92 0.58
N ILE A 32 6.01 13.06 -0.68
CA ILE A 32 6.45 12.17 -1.75
C ILE A 32 7.64 12.81 -2.46
N PRO A 33 8.87 12.27 -2.29
CA PRO A 33 10.04 12.85 -2.90
C PRO A 33 9.99 12.77 -4.43
N TYR A 34 10.44 13.84 -5.09
CA TYR A 34 10.47 13.90 -6.54
C TYR A 34 11.54 12.98 -7.14
N TYR A 35 11.30 12.52 -8.38
CA TYR A 35 12.29 11.77 -9.18
C TYR A 35 12.82 10.50 -8.50
N GLN A 36 12.00 9.89 -7.65
CA GLN A 36 12.34 8.63 -7.00
C GLN A 36 11.81 7.44 -7.77
N THR A 37 12.05 6.24 -7.24
CA THR A 37 11.62 4.97 -7.81
C THR A 37 10.75 4.23 -6.82
N TYR A 38 9.62 3.73 -7.28
CA TYR A 38 8.62 3.09 -6.43
C TYR A 38 8.28 1.68 -6.89
N GLU A 39 7.88 0.86 -5.93
CA GLU A 39 7.22 -0.42 -6.13
C GLU A 39 5.74 -0.24 -5.79
N LEU A 40 4.87 -0.55 -6.73
CA LEU A 40 3.43 -0.44 -6.61
C LEU A 40 2.84 -1.85 -6.66
N ASP A 41 2.06 -2.18 -5.64
CA ASP A 41 1.50 -3.51 -5.43
C ASP A 41 0.10 -3.39 -4.83
N GLU A 42 -0.65 -4.50 -4.88
CA GLU A 42 -1.99 -4.57 -4.33
C GLU A 42 -2.22 -5.79 -3.44
N MET A 43 -2.91 -5.57 -2.33
CA MET A 43 -3.30 -6.63 -1.40
C MET A 43 -4.82 -6.72 -1.31
N ARG A 44 -5.35 -7.95 -1.45
CA ARG A 44 -6.76 -8.24 -1.23
C ARG A 44 -7.06 -8.26 0.28
N VAL A 45 -8.02 -7.45 0.71
CA VAL A 45 -8.50 -7.39 2.10
C VAL A 45 -10.01 -7.60 2.16
N CYS A 46 -10.54 -8.03 3.30
CA CYS A 46 -11.99 -8.19 3.52
C CYS A 46 -12.42 -7.32 4.70
N ILE A 47 -13.42 -6.47 4.50
CA ILE A 47 -13.89 -5.56 5.56
C ILE A 47 -15.21 -6.07 6.12
N ARG A 48 -15.25 -6.36 7.42
CA ARG A 48 -16.41 -6.89 8.19
C ARG A 48 -16.86 -8.30 7.81
N LYS A 49 -16.98 -8.61 6.53
CA LYS A 49 -17.42 -9.93 6.02
C LYS A 49 -16.60 -10.37 4.81
N LYS A 50 -16.43 -11.68 4.62
CA LYS A 50 -15.65 -12.27 3.52
C LYS A 50 -16.16 -11.91 2.12
N SER A 51 -17.46 -11.61 1.99
CA SER A 51 -18.05 -11.17 0.72
C SER A 51 -17.76 -9.70 0.39
N ASN A 52 -17.36 -8.89 1.37
CA ASN A 52 -16.99 -7.49 1.16
C ASN A 52 -15.47 -7.38 0.93
N VAL A 53 -15.06 -7.79 -0.27
CA VAL A 53 -13.66 -7.78 -0.70
C VAL A 53 -13.28 -6.38 -1.17
N MET A 54 -12.19 -5.86 -0.62
CA MET A 54 -11.53 -4.62 -1.04
C MET A 54 -10.07 -4.90 -1.41
N TRP A 55 -9.44 -3.91 -2.00
CA TRP A 55 -8.06 -3.94 -2.45
C TRP A 55 -7.34 -2.73 -1.86
N LEU A 56 -6.29 -3.00 -1.08
CA LEU A 56 -5.32 -2.02 -0.63
C LEU A 56 -4.24 -1.92 -1.70
N VAL A 57 -4.23 -0.81 -2.43
CA VAL A 57 -3.17 -0.47 -3.37
C VAL A 57 -2.17 0.40 -2.62
N TYR A 58 -0.89 0.12 -2.73
CA TYR A 58 0.14 0.86 -2.00
C TYR A 58 1.42 1.00 -2.82
N ALA A 59 2.11 2.11 -2.61
CA ALA A 59 3.39 2.42 -3.23
C ALA A 59 4.48 2.53 -2.18
N ILE A 60 5.61 1.84 -2.38
CA ILE A 60 6.78 1.87 -1.50
C ILE A 60 7.98 2.43 -2.26
N ASN A 61 8.68 3.38 -1.66
CA ASN A 61 9.94 3.87 -2.20
C ASN A 61 10.99 2.75 -2.17
N LYS A 62 11.62 2.45 -3.30
CA LYS A 62 12.58 1.34 -3.37
C LYS A 62 13.87 1.58 -2.61
N SER A 63 14.26 2.84 -2.44
CA SER A 63 15.46 3.25 -1.70
C SER A 63 15.17 3.33 -0.21
N THR A 64 14.21 4.16 0.21
CA THR A 64 13.95 4.42 1.64
C THR A 64 13.09 3.34 2.31
N LYS A 65 12.39 2.51 1.52
CA LYS A 65 11.40 1.52 1.98
C LYS A 65 10.18 2.13 2.69
N GLU A 66 10.00 3.44 2.59
CA GLU A 66 8.83 4.12 3.15
C GLU A 66 7.63 4.03 2.21
N ILE A 67 6.43 4.07 2.81
CA ILE A 67 5.18 4.13 2.08
C ILE A 67 5.01 5.53 1.50
N ALA A 68 4.93 5.61 0.18
CA ALA A 68 4.68 6.86 -0.55
C ALA A 68 3.19 7.22 -0.60
N GLY A 69 2.32 6.22 -0.48
CA GLY A 69 0.88 6.42 -0.49
C GLY A 69 0.15 5.10 -0.61
N PHE A 70 -1.11 5.11 -0.21
CA PHE A 70 -1.99 3.96 -0.34
C PHE A 70 -3.44 4.38 -0.54
N TYR A 71 -4.25 3.48 -1.09
CA TYR A 71 -5.67 3.68 -1.28
C TYR A 71 -6.41 2.35 -1.14
N ILE A 72 -7.58 2.37 -0.49
CA ILE A 72 -8.42 1.20 -0.29
C ILE A 72 -9.71 1.36 -1.10
N GLY A 73 -10.03 0.38 -1.95
CA GLY A 73 -11.24 0.43 -2.76
C GLY A 73 -11.58 -0.89 -3.44
N ARG A 74 -12.51 -0.85 -4.40
CA ARG A 74 -12.84 -2.01 -5.24
C ARG A 74 -11.68 -2.32 -6.21
N ARG A 75 -11.64 -3.54 -6.75
CA ARG A 75 -10.65 -3.92 -7.79
C ARG A 75 -10.98 -3.26 -9.13
N ASN A 76 -10.68 -1.98 -9.27
CA ASN A 76 -10.92 -1.25 -10.51
C ASN A 76 -9.80 -0.22 -10.75
N ASN A 77 -9.81 0.32 -11.97
CA ASN A 77 -8.80 1.27 -12.39
C ASN A 77 -8.84 2.58 -11.59
N LYS A 78 -10.01 2.97 -11.05
CA LYS A 78 -10.13 4.18 -10.20
C LYS A 78 -9.29 4.04 -8.92
N THR A 79 -9.35 2.88 -8.27
CA THR A 79 -8.56 2.57 -7.06
C THR A 79 -7.06 2.61 -7.35
N LEU A 80 -6.62 1.96 -8.42
CA LEU A 80 -5.20 1.97 -8.83
C LEU A 80 -4.72 3.39 -9.16
N ASN A 81 -5.54 4.14 -9.90
CA ASN A 81 -5.20 5.47 -10.38
C ASN A 81 -5.08 6.50 -9.24
N ALA A 82 -5.73 6.27 -8.09
CA ALA A 82 -5.60 7.13 -6.92
C ALA A 82 -4.14 7.22 -6.43
N VAL A 83 -3.40 6.10 -6.44
CA VAL A 83 -1.98 6.07 -6.05
C VAL A 83 -1.08 6.44 -7.23
N ILE A 84 -1.38 5.95 -8.44
CA ILE A 84 -0.56 6.20 -9.63
C ILE A 84 -0.48 7.69 -9.97
N LYS A 85 -1.59 8.44 -9.89
CA LYS A 85 -1.60 9.88 -10.14
C LYS A 85 -0.61 10.61 -9.24
N THR A 86 -0.57 10.26 -7.96
CA THR A 86 0.33 10.88 -7.00
C THR A 86 1.80 10.60 -7.34
N LEU A 87 2.13 9.38 -7.80
CA LEU A 87 3.47 9.03 -8.29
C LEU A 87 3.85 9.72 -9.60
N ILE A 88 2.90 9.92 -10.51
CA ILE A 88 3.14 10.66 -11.75
C ILE A 88 3.41 12.13 -11.44
N ASN A 89 2.63 12.72 -10.54
CA ASN A 89 2.81 14.12 -10.11
C ASN A 89 4.17 14.36 -9.45
N SER A 90 4.74 13.36 -8.77
CA SER A 90 6.11 13.45 -8.22
C SER A 90 7.22 13.25 -9.26
N LYS A 91 6.89 13.17 -10.56
CA LYS A 91 7.84 12.95 -11.66
C LYS A 91 8.73 11.73 -11.42
N THR A 92 8.10 10.64 -10.95
CA THR A 92 8.77 9.37 -10.65
C THR A 92 9.62 8.86 -11.83
N LYS A 93 10.84 8.38 -11.55
CA LYS A 93 11.74 7.81 -12.55
C LYS A 93 11.25 6.46 -13.08
N LYS A 94 10.88 5.56 -12.17
CA LYS A 94 10.36 4.23 -12.50
C LYS A 94 9.34 3.75 -11.49
N ILE A 95 8.30 3.09 -11.98
CA ILE A 95 7.30 2.37 -11.20
C ILE A 95 7.42 0.89 -11.53
N TYR A 96 7.71 0.10 -10.50
CA TYR A 96 7.79 -1.34 -10.59
C TYR A 96 6.46 -1.94 -10.17
N THR A 97 5.87 -2.78 -11.03
CA THR A 97 4.63 -3.50 -10.73
C THR A 97 4.79 -4.98 -11.08
N ASP A 98 3.80 -5.77 -10.70
CA ASP A 98 3.60 -7.08 -11.28
C ASP A 98 3.15 -6.98 -12.77
N LYS A 99 2.82 -8.13 -13.37
CA LYS A 99 2.36 -8.19 -14.78
C LYS A 99 0.84 -7.98 -14.91
N LEU A 100 0.16 -7.36 -13.94
CA LEU A 100 -1.27 -7.10 -14.07
C LEU A 100 -1.53 -6.18 -15.26
N ARG A 101 -2.47 -6.62 -16.12
CA ARG A 101 -2.78 -5.96 -17.40
C ARG A 101 -3.25 -4.52 -17.21
N ASN A 102 -3.93 -4.22 -16.11
CA ASN A 102 -4.47 -2.89 -15.83
C ASN A 102 -3.37 -1.82 -15.72
N TYR A 103 -2.19 -2.17 -15.18
CA TYR A 103 -1.09 -1.22 -15.04
C TYR A 103 -0.56 -0.71 -16.38
N GLN A 104 -0.59 -1.54 -17.43
CA GLN A 104 -0.08 -1.19 -18.76
C GLN A 104 -0.86 -0.03 -19.40
N TYR A 105 -2.12 0.17 -19.00
CA TYR A 105 -2.97 1.25 -19.50
C TYR A 105 -2.92 2.51 -18.61
N LEU A 106 -2.49 2.36 -17.35
CA LEU A 106 -2.51 3.43 -16.36
C LEU A 106 -1.14 4.10 -16.17
N ILE A 107 -0.05 3.39 -16.50
CA ILE A 107 1.31 3.86 -16.31
C ILE A 107 1.97 4.02 -17.68
N PRO A 108 2.57 5.19 -17.98
CA PRO A 108 3.37 5.38 -19.19
C PRO A 108 4.48 4.34 -19.30
N LYS A 109 4.68 3.78 -20.51
CA LYS A 109 5.62 2.66 -20.75
C LYS A 109 7.07 3.03 -20.43
N GLU A 110 7.40 4.31 -20.52
CA GLU A 110 8.73 4.87 -20.30
C GLU A 110 9.16 4.72 -18.83
N ILE A 111 8.19 4.87 -17.92
CA ILE A 111 8.42 4.76 -16.46
C ILE A 111 7.97 3.41 -15.90
N HIS A 112 7.20 2.62 -16.65
CA HIS A 112 6.70 1.32 -16.21
C HIS A 112 7.76 0.22 -16.32
N SER A 113 7.96 -0.56 -15.26
CA SER A 113 8.81 -1.74 -15.29
C SER A 113 8.16 -2.95 -14.62
N THR A 114 8.09 -4.07 -15.32
CA THR A 114 7.63 -5.36 -14.77
C THR A 114 8.79 -6.33 -14.49
N LYS A 115 10.04 -5.84 -14.52
CA LYS A 115 11.22 -6.69 -14.31
C LYS A 115 11.26 -7.12 -12.84
N LYS A 116 11.07 -8.43 -12.60
CA LYS A 116 11.30 -9.02 -11.27
C LYS A 116 12.77 -8.88 -10.90
N ILE A 117 13.05 -8.26 -9.76
CA ILE A 117 14.41 -8.24 -9.21
C ILE A 117 14.69 -9.60 -8.58
N ARG A 118 15.88 -10.15 -8.86
CA ARG A 118 16.37 -11.48 -8.47
C ARG A 118 16.42 -11.72 -6.94
N ASN A 119 16.20 -10.68 -6.13
CA ASN A 119 16.41 -10.68 -4.68
C ASN A 119 15.26 -11.29 -3.84
N GLN A 120 14.15 -11.70 -4.46
CA GLN A 120 13.05 -12.37 -3.75
C GLN A 120 13.25 -13.89 -3.54
N ARG A 121 14.32 -14.49 -4.09
CA ARG A 121 14.66 -15.92 -3.81
C ARG A 121 15.24 -16.12 -2.41
N ASN A 122 15.97 -15.15 -1.87
CA ASN A 122 16.74 -15.33 -0.63
C ASN A 122 15.98 -14.95 0.66
N ARG A 123 14.66 -14.76 0.60
CA ARG A 123 13.83 -14.41 1.77
C ARG A 123 12.96 -15.56 2.29
N LYS A 124 12.95 -16.70 1.59
CA LYS A 124 12.26 -17.94 2.01
C LYS A 124 13.16 -18.92 2.78
N GLU A 125 14.44 -18.59 2.95
CA GLU A 125 15.39 -19.39 3.71
C GLU A 125 16.08 -18.50 4.75
N LYS A 126 15.42 -18.30 5.89
CA LYS A 126 16.12 -18.15 7.17
C LYS A 126 15.32 -18.95 8.21
N PRO A 127 15.95 -19.92 8.90
CA PRO A 127 15.33 -20.64 10.02
C PRO A 127 15.02 -19.69 11.19
#